data_AF-A0A947KN94-F1
#
_entry.id   AF-A0A947KN94-F1
#
_cell.length_a   1.000
_cell.length_b   1.000
_cell.length_c   1.000
_cell.angle_alpha   90.00
_cell.angle_beta   90.00
_cell.angle_gamma   90.00
#
_symmetry.space_group_name_H-M   'P 1'
#
loop_
_entity.id
_entity.type
_entity.pdbx_description
1 polymer ?
#
loop_
_entity_poly.entity_id
_entity_poly.type
_entity_poly.pdbx_seq_one_letter_code
_entity_poly.pdbx_strand_id
1 'polypeptide(L)' 'MKTIYLCGPIMDEQDGVARDWRKTAAKKLGHAFTLLDPMRRNFKDREVDSANEIVEFDLQDIRNADLLL' A
#
# COMPACT_ATOMS: atom_id res chain seq x y z
N MET A 1 -12.50 11.84 -7.24
CA MET A 1 -11.70 10.81 -7.93
C MET A 1 -11.85 9.53 -7.11
N LYS A 2 -12.02 8.37 -7.75
CA LYS A 2 -12.13 7.09 -7.03
C LYS A 2 -10.78 6.68 -6.46
N THR A 3 -10.77 6.00 -5.32
CA THR A 3 -9.57 5.63 -4.59
C THR A 3 -9.34 4.13 -4.66
N ILE A 4 -8.09 3.72 -4.92
CA ILE A 4 -7.67 2.31 -4.95
C ILE A 4 -6.62 2.09 -3.87
N TYR A 5 -6.83 1.10 -3.01
CA TYR A 5 -5.79 0.60 -2.10
C TYR A 5 -4.98 -0.51 -2.77
N LEU A 6 -3.65 -0.36 -2.78
CA LEU A 6 -2.72 -1.30 -3.41
C LEU A 6 -2.27 -2.35 -2.39
N CYS A 7 -3.03 -3.45 -2.31
CA CYS A 7 -2.86 -4.58 -1.39
C CYS A 7 -1.50 -5.28 -1.54
N GLY A 8 -1.32 -6.42 -0.88
CA GLY A 8 -0.21 -7.34 -1.10
C GLY A 8 0.93 -7.18 -0.08
N PRO A 9 2.02 -7.96 -0.25
CA PRO A 9 3.09 -8.06 0.75
C PRO A 9 3.74 -6.71 1.08
N ILE A 10 4.05 -6.53 2.36
CA ILE A 10 4.82 -5.40 2.92
C ILE A 10 6.01 -5.97 3.71
N MET A 11 5.71 -6.67 4.82
CA MET A 11 6.71 -7.43 5.56
C MET A 11 7.06 -8.73 4.83
N ASP A 12 8.33 -9.11 4.88
CA ASP A 12 8.90 -10.27 4.18
C ASP A 12 8.61 -10.29 2.67
N GLU A 13 8.44 -9.11 2.07
CA GLU A 13 8.35 -8.99 0.62
C GLU A 13 9.64 -9.48 -0.02
N GLN A 14 9.51 -10.50 -0.88
CA GLN A 14 10.64 -11.12 -1.56
C GLN A 14 10.69 -10.70 -3.03
N ASP A 15 11.92 -10.57 -3.52
CA ASP A 15 12.23 -10.33 -4.93
C ASP A 15 11.67 -9.04 -5.55
N GLY A 16 11.09 -8.12 -4.75
CA GLY A 16 10.61 -6.82 -5.22
C GLY A 16 9.34 -6.88 -6.09
N VAL A 17 8.72 -8.06 -6.23
CA VAL A 17 7.54 -8.30 -7.06
C VAL A 17 6.40 -7.36 -6.67
N ALA A 18 6.15 -7.18 -5.37
CA ALA A 18 5.04 -6.34 -4.92
C ALA A 18 5.30 -4.87 -5.25
N ARG A 19 6.53 -4.44 -5.05
CA ARG A 19 6.97 -3.08 -5.35
C ARG A 19 6.88 -2.78 -6.86
N ASP A 20 7.19 -3.74 -7.71
CA ASP A 20 7.21 -3.54 -9.16
C ASP A 20 5.82 -3.48 -9.79
N TRP A 21 4.88 -4.30 -9.34
CA TRP A 21 3.50 -4.16 -9.82
C TRP A 21 2.85 -2.89 -9.27
N ARG A 22 3.15 -2.45 -8.04
CA ARG A 22 2.65 -1.17 -7.49
C ARG A 22 3.15 0.03 -8.30
N LYS A 23 4.44 0.06 -8.70
CA LYS A 23 4.97 1.06 -9.65
C LYS A 23 4.23 1.04 -10.98
N THR A 24 3.93 -0.16 -11.48
CA THR A 24 3.19 -0.33 -12.73
C THR A 24 1.76 0.20 -12.62
N ALA A 25 1.08 -0.07 -11.50
CA ALA A 25 -0.24 0.48 -11.18
C ALA A 25 -0.20 2.01 -11.07
N ALA A 26 0.81 2.58 -10.40
CA ALA A 26 1.01 4.02 -10.32
C ALA A 26 1.12 4.67 -11.72
N LYS A 27 1.94 4.09 -12.61
CA LYS A 27 2.09 4.59 -13.98
C LYS A 27 0.81 4.48 -14.80
N LYS A 28 0.07 3.38 -14.65
CA LYS A 28 -1.12 3.08 -15.48
C LYS A 28 -2.41 3.69 -14.98
N LEU A 29 -2.57 3.85 -13.67
CA LEU A 29 -3.85 4.20 -13.03
C LEU A 29 -3.81 5.55 -12.30
N GLY A 30 -2.63 6.07 -11.96
CA GLY A 30 -2.49 7.30 -11.16
C GLY A 30 -3.04 8.57 -11.80
N HIS A 31 -3.35 8.55 -13.11
CA HIS A 31 -4.01 9.66 -13.79
C HIS A 31 -5.54 9.66 -13.64
N ALA A 32 -6.13 8.52 -13.25
CA ALA A 32 -7.58 8.34 -13.15
C ALA A 32 -8.06 8.04 -11.71
N PHE A 33 -7.14 7.58 -10.85
CA PHE A 33 -7.44 7.14 -9.49
C PHE A 33 -6.45 7.72 -8.48
N THR A 34 -6.95 7.93 -7.26
CA THR A 34 -6.07 8.15 -6.10
C THR A 34 -5.57 6.80 -5.65
N LEU A 35 -4.25 6.59 -5.60
CA LEU A 35 -3.67 5.31 -5.19
C LEU A 35 -3.12 5.40 -3.76
N LEU A 36 -3.56 4.48 -2.91
CA LEU A 36 -3.07 4.30 -1.55
C LEU A 36 -2.09 3.13 -1.54
N ASP A 37 -0.79 3.45 -1.61
CA ASP A 37 0.28 2.46 -1.50
C ASP A 37 0.72 2.34 -0.03
N PRO A 38 0.58 1.17 0.62
CA PRO A 38 0.99 1.00 2.00
C PRO A 38 2.51 1.14 2.20
N MET A 39 3.33 0.89 1.16
CA MET A 39 4.78 1.04 1.21
C MET A 39 5.26 2.50 1.15
N ARG A 40 4.36 3.49 1.00
CA ARG A 40 4.72 4.93 1.05
C ARG A 40 5.16 5.39 2.44
N ARG A 41 4.84 4.61 3.47
CA ARG A 41 5.12 4.89 4.88
C ARG A 41 6.48 4.28 5.24
N ASN A 42 7.33 5.02 5.94
CA ASN A 42 8.67 4.55 6.33
C ASN A 42 8.62 3.91 7.72
N PHE A 43 8.69 2.59 7.81
CA PHE A 43 8.64 1.84 9.08
C PHE A 43 10.01 1.31 9.53
N LYS A 44 11.08 1.60 8.77
CA LYS A 44 12.42 0.97 8.88
C LYS A 44 13.09 1.02 10.26
N ASP A 45 12.68 1.93 11.14
CA ASP A 45 13.31 2.10 12.45
C ASP A 45 12.52 1.47 13.61
N ARG A 46 11.32 0.92 13.35
CA ARG A 46 10.38 0.44 14.40
C ARG A 46 9.48 -0.72 13.98
N GLU A 47 9.87 -1.57 13.03
CA GLU A 47 8.95 -2.57 12.43
C GLU A 47 8.24 -3.49 13.45
N VAL A 48 8.91 -3.89 14.55
CA VAL A 48 8.29 -4.71 15.61
C VAL A 48 7.32 -3.89 16.48
N ASP A 49 7.67 -2.64 16.82
CA ASP A 49 6.82 -1.75 17.62
C ASP A 49 5.64 -1.17 16.80
N SER A 50 5.80 -1.08 15.48
CA SER A 50 4.84 -0.52 14.54
C SER A 50 3.94 -1.58 13.90
N ALA A 51 4.05 -2.87 14.26
CA ALA A 51 3.20 -3.92 13.67
C ALA A 51 1.70 -3.59 13.81
N ASN A 52 1.27 -3.15 14.99
CA ASN A 52 -0.12 -2.73 15.22
C ASN A 52 -0.46 -1.45 14.44
N GLU A 53 0.47 -0.50 14.31
CA GLU A 53 0.26 0.73 13.54
C GLU A 53 0.10 0.43 12.05
N ILE A 54 0.93 -0.44 11.49
CA ILE A 54 0.85 -0.90 10.10
C ILE A 54 -0.55 -1.48 9.84
N VAL A 55 -1.01 -2.38 10.72
CA VAL A 55 -2.34 -3.00 10.60
C VAL A 55 -3.45 -1.95 10.66
N GLU A 56 -3.43 -1.05 11.64
CA GLU A 56 -4.48 -0.04 11.77
C GLU A 56 -4.50 0.95 10.60
N PHE A 57 -3.33 1.37 10.12
CA PHE A 57 -3.24 2.25 8.96
C PHE A 57 -3.68 1.58 7.67
N ASP A 58 -3.44 0.29 7.51
CA ASP A 58 -3.94 -0.49 6.37
C ASP A 58 -5.46 -0.67 6.46
N LEU A 59 -6.00 -1.03 7.63
CA LEU A 59 -7.44 -1.13 7.85
C LEU A 59 -8.15 0.20 7.57
N GLN A 60 -7.54 1.32 7.97
CA GLN A 60 -8.07 2.64 7.67
C GLN A 60 -8.06 2.94 6.15
N ASP A 61 -6.95 2.69 5.45
CA ASP A 61 -6.86 2.94 4.01
C ASP A 61 -7.81 2.02 3.22
N ILE A 62 -7.96 0.76 3.63
CA ILE A 62 -8.92 -0.21 3.04
C ILE A 62 -10.37 0.28 3.21
N ARG A 63 -10.76 0.71 4.42
CA ARG A 63 -12.12 1.23 4.68
C ARG A 63 -12.44 2.48 3.86
N ASN A 64 -11.43 3.28 3.54
CA ASN A 64 -11.57 4.52 2.77
C ASN A 64 -11.42 4.33 1.26
N ALA A 65 -11.05 3.13 0.80
CA ALA A 65 -10.87 2.84 -0.61
C ALA A 65 -12.21 2.52 -1.29
N ASP A 66 -12.35 2.95 -2.54
CA ASP A 66 -13.46 2.53 -3.39
C ASP A 66 -13.22 1.16 -4.01
N LEU A 67 -11.95 0.79 -4.25
CA LEU A 67 -11.51 -0.51 -4.76
C LEU A 67 -10.24 -1.00 -4.05
N LEU A 68 -10.07 -2.32 -4.05
CA LEU A 68 -8.84 -2.98 -3.60
C LEU A 68 -8.17 -3.62 -4.83
N LEU A 69 -6.86 -3.43 -4.98
CA LEU A 69 -6.05 -3.99 -6.06
C LEU A 69 -4.89 -4.82 -5.51
#